data_AF-A0A150RE21-F1
#
_entry.id   AF-A0A150RE21-F1
#
_cell.length_a   1.000
_cell.length_b   1.000
_cell.length_c   1.000
_cell.angle_alpha   90.00
_cell.angle_beta   90.00
_cell.angle_gamma   90.00
#
_symmetry.space_group_name_H-M   'P 1'
#
loop_
_entity.id
_entity.type
_entity.pdbx_description
1 polymer ?
#
loop_
_entity_poly.entity_id
_entity_poly.type
_entity_poly.pdbx_seq_one_letter_code
_entity_poly.pdbx_strand_id
1 'polypeptide(L)'
;MSNGAPFFTRAMRDQSGYTGTDIAVLWGSTSPNSHIYYDNIVAEHYFDRVTNVADIGAGDLLAIDQVVNSSGTVTYSGHAAIITGPAAQLPTALNPIYASTKQYAVPIADATSSVHGCSVSYPDSRWSGACTGGTFTAGTGTAYMRLYTDLSGNLLGYSWSVTSGATYYSPSTRPYAIGKLTSCLPFSE
;
A
#
# COMPACT_ATOMS: atom_id res chain seq x y z
N MET A 1 -9.62 15.42 -3.72
CA MET A 1 -9.61 13.98 -3.38
C MET A 1 -8.20 13.62 -2.96
N SER A 2 -8.01 12.93 -1.82
CA SER A 2 -6.69 12.55 -1.32
C SER A 2 -6.26 11.23 -2.00
N ASN A 3 -5.06 11.19 -2.57
CA ASN A 3 -4.57 10.06 -3.37
C ASN A 3 -3.16 9.67 -2.90
N GLY A 4 -2.94 8.37 -2.70
CA GLY A 4 -1.72 7.84 -2.10
C GLY A 4 -0.48 7.93 -3.00
N ALA A 5 -0.63 7.85 -4.32
CA ALA A 5 0.51 7.93 -5.23
C ALA A 5 1.22 9.31 -5.19
N PRO A 6 0.51 10.45 -5.31
CA PRO A 6 1.11 11.77 -5.10
C PRO A 6 1.74 11.97 -3.71
N PHE A 7 1.22 11.31 -2.67
CA PHE A 7 1.82 11.35 -1.34
C PHE A 7 3.20 10.69 -1.33
N PHE A 8 3.34 9.50 -1.92
CA PHE A 8 4.65 8.86 -2.08
C PHE A 8 5.60 9.69 -2.95
N THR A 9 5.15 10.17 -4.11
CA THR A 9 5.98 11.05 -4.97
C THR A 9 6.50 12.24 -4.19
N ARG A 10 5.65 12.89 -3.39
CA ARG A 10 6.04 14.04 -2.58
C ARG A 10 7.04 13.65 -1.49
N ALA A 11 6.81 12.56 -0.78
CA ALA A 11 7.73 12.05 0.24
C ALA A 11 9.13 11.79 -0.34
N MET A 12 9.20 11.17 -1.53
CA MET A 12 10.48 10.92 -2.22
C MET A 12 11.22 12.18 -2.60
N ARG A 13 10.50 13.18 -3.11
CA ARG A 13 11.07 14.49 -3.46
C ARG A 13 11.59 15.23 -2.24
N ASP A 14 10.82 15.22 -1.16
CA ASP A 14 11.22 15.89 0.08
C ASP A 14 12.41 15.20 0.76
N GLN A 15 12.48 13.87 0.71
CA GLN A 15 13.59 13.09 1.29
C GLN A 15 14.88 13.21 0.47
N SER A 16 14.79 13.17 -0.85
CA SER A 16 15.96 13.00 -1.74
C SER A 16 16.36 14.29 -2.46
N GLY A 17 15.55 15.36 -2.36
CA GLY A 17 15.74 16.58 -3.15
C GLY A 17 15.32 16.45 -4.62
N TYR A 18 14.64 15.37 -4.99
CA TYR A 18 14.28 15.10 -6.39
C TYR A 18 13.33 16.15 -6.99
N THR A 19 13.64 16.53 -8.21
CA THR A 19 12.79 17.34 -9.08
C THR A 19 11.74 16.46 -9.75
N GLY A 20 10.75 17.08 -10.40
CA GLY A 20 9.80 16.32 -11.22
C GLY A 20 10.48 15.56 -12.36
N THR A 21 11.58 16.09 -12.90
CA THR A 21 12.37 15.44 -13.95
C THR A 21 13.03 14.16 -13.44
N ASP A 22 13.59 14.18 -12.23
CA ASP A 22 14.21 12.99 -11.64
C ASP A 22 13.17 11.89 -11.42
N ILE A 23 11.98 12.25 -10.90
CA ILE A 23 10.85 11.32 -10.77
C ILE A 23 10.44 10.74 -12.14
N ALA A 24 10.47 11.54 -13.21
CA ALA A 24 10.17 11.06 -14.55
C ALA A 24 11.25 10.14 -15.13
N VAL A 25 12.54 10.36 -14.81
CA VAL A 25 13.62 9.45 -15.17
C VAL A 25 13.48 8.12 -14.45
N LEU A 26 13.04 8.15 -13.18
CA LEU A 26 12.81 6.95 -12.38
C LEU A 26 11.59 6.17 -12.87
N TRP A 27 10.44 6.81 -13.01
CA TRP A 27 9.17 6.08 -13.17
C TRP A 27 8.35 6.51 -14.38
N GLY A 28 8.97 7.21 -15.34
CA GLY A 28 8.35 7.58 -16.62
C GLY A 28 7.29 8.69 -16.54
N SER A 29 7.09 9.30 -15.36
CA SER A 29 6.15 10.40 -15.16
C SER A 29 6.62 11.35 -14.07
N THR A 30 6.39 12.65 -14.23
CA THR A 30 6.67 13.66 -13.19
C THR A 30 5.72 13.58 -12.00
N SER A 31 4.58 12.89 -12.17
CA SER A 31 3.57 12.61 -11.16
C SER A 31 2.97 11.23 -11.40
N PRO A 32 3.71 10.15 -11.10
CA PRO A 32 3.23 8.79 -11.32
C PRO A 32 1.94 8.52 -10.53
N ASN A 33 0.99 7.83 -11.16
CA ASN A 33 -0.16 7.28 -10.46
C ASN A 33 0.18 5.89 -9.90
N SER A 34 -0.74 5.30 -9.13
CA SER A 34 -0.52 4.00 -8.48
C SER A 34 -0.23 2.87 -9.46
N HIS A 35 -0.86 2.88 -10.65
CA HIS A 35 -0.62 1.92 -11.72
C HIS A 35 0.82 1.99 -12.23
N ILE A 36 1.35 3.19 -12.47
CA ILE A 36 2.75 3.36 -12.89
C ILE A 36 3.71 2.82 -11.82
N TYR A 37 3.46 3.09 -10.53
CA TYR A 37 4.27 2.50 -9.45
C TYR A 37 4.18 0.98 -9.42
N TYR A 38 2.97 0.42 -9.56
CA TYR A 38 2.77 -1.01 -9.63
C TYR A 38 3.57 -1.64 -10.79
N ASP A 39 3.48 -1.09 -12.01
CA ASP A 39 4.19 -1.59 -13.17
C ASP A 39 5.71 -1.57 -12.97
N ASN A 40 6.24 -0.48 -12.41
CA ASN A 40 7.67 -0.37 -12.11
C ASN A 40 8.13 -1.38 -11.03
N ILE A 41 7.31 -1.64 -10.00
CA ILE A 41 7.61 -2.68 -9.00
C ILE A 41 7.58 -4.07 -9.63
N VAL A 42 6.59 -4.37 -10.46
CA VAL A 42 6.46 -5.68 -11.11
C VAL A 42 7.59 -5.93 -12.10
N ALA A 43 8.02 -4.89 -12.81
CA ALA A 43 9.15 -4.93 -13.74
C ALA A 43 10.52 -4.82 -13.04
N GLU A 44 10.54 -4.65 -11.71
CA GLU A 44 11.76 -4.41 -10.91
C GLU A 44 12.60 -3.24 -11.44
N HIS A 45 11.92 -2.20 -11.95
CA HIS A 45 12.55 -0.99 -12.46
C HIS A 45 12.70 0.01 -11.32
N TYR A 46 13.95 0.12 -10.82
CA TYR A 46 14.32 0.89 -9.62
C TYR A 46 13.68 0.42 -8.31
N PHE A 47 13.00 -0.72 -8.35
CA PHE A 47 12.48 -1.43 -7.18
C PHE A 47 12.99 -2.86 -7.16
N ASP A 48 13.32 -3.37 -5.97
CA ASP A 48 13.40 -4.81 -5.73
C ASP A 48 12.02 -5.29 -5.26
N ARG A 49 11.46 -6.33 -5.89
CA ARG A 49 10.10 -6.78 -5.55
C ARG A 49 10.11 -7.60 -4.26
N VAL A 50 9.29 -7.18 -3.30
CA VAL A 50 9.05 -7.92 -2.06
C VAL A 50 7.96 -8.97 -2.31
N THR A 51 8.34 -10.24 -2.22
CA THR A 51 7.45 -11.39 -2.49
C THR A 51 7.09 -12.19 -1.25
N ASN A 52 7.87 -12.04 -0.16
CA ASN A 52 7.62 -12.65 1.13
C ASN A 52 7.35 -11.60 2.21
N VAL A 53 6.39 -11.89 3.09
CA VAL A 53 6.00 -11.01 4.19
C VAL A 53 7.13 -10.73 5.18
N ALA A 54 8.10 -11.63 5.30
CA ALA A 54 9.26 -11.47 6.18
C ALA A 54 10.24 -10.39 5.70
N ASP A 55 10.21 -10.06 4.40
CA ASP A 55 11.12 -9.10 3.78
C ASP A 55 10.54 -7.67 3.75
N ILE A 56 9.28 -7.51 4.17
CA ILE A 56 8.60 -6.23 4.29
C ILE A 56 9.28 -5.38 5.36
N GLY A 57 9.71 -4.18 4.98
CA GLY A 57 10.35 -3.21 5.85
C GLY A 57 9.80 -1.80 5.71
N ALA A 58 10.25 -0.93 6.60
CA ALA A 58 9.95 0.50 6.52
C ALA A 58 10.58 1.10 5.25
N GLY A 59 9.81 1.94 4.56
CA GLY A 59 10.21 2.57 3.29
C GLY A 59 9.77 1.81 2.05
N ASP A 60 9.31 0.56 2.18
CA ASP A 60 8.74 -0.18 1.06
C ASP A 60 7.45 0.49 0.56
N LEU A 61 7.21 0.45 -0.74
CA LEU A 61 6.00 0.96 -1.37
C LEU A 61 5.03 -0.18 -1.63
N LEU A 62 3.84 -0.14 -1.02
CA LEU A 62 2.70 -0.95 -1.42
C LEU A 62 1.92 -0.21 -2.49
N ALA A 63 1.91 -0.73 -3.71
CA ALA A 63 1.14 -0.20 -4.83
C ALA A 63 0.03 -1.18 -5.23
N ILE A 64 -1.20 -0.69 -5.27
CA ILE A 64 -2.37 -1.37 -5.81
C ILE A 64 -2.64 -0.81 -7.18
N ASP A 65 -2.75 -1.70 -8.15
CA ASP A 65 -2.97 -1.38 -9.54
C ASP A 65 -4.39 -0.84 -9.81
N GLN A 66 -4.54 -0.17 -10.95
CA GLN A 66 -5.84 0.11 -11.50
C GLN A 66 -6.55 -1.18 -11.93
N VAL A 67 -7.88 -1.15 -11.89
CA VAL A 67 -8.71 -2.21 -12.49
C VAL A 67 -9.38 -1.64 -13.72
N VAL A 68 -9.21 -2.32 -14.84
CA VAL A 68 -9.80 -1.97 -16.13
C VAL A 68 -10.79 -3.07 -16.49
N ASN A 69 -12.03 -2.70 -16.83
CA ASN A 69 -13.03 -3.66 -17.27
C ASN A 69 -12.79 -4.09 -18.74
N SER A 70 -13.60 -5.02 -19.24
CA SER A 70 -13.49 -5.53 -20.61
C SER A 70 -13.71 -4.46 -21.70
N SER A 71 -14.31 -3.31 -21.39
CA SER A 71 -14.48 -2.18 -22.32
C SER A 71 -13.31 -1.18 -22.29
N GLY A 72 -12.23 -1.48 -21.56
CA GLY A 72 -11.09 -0.56 -21.42
C GLY A 72 -11.33 0.60 -20.44
N THR A 73 -12.42 0.56 -19.66
CA THR A 73 -12.77 1.60 -18.69
C THR A 73 -12.14 1.30 -17.33
N VAL A 74 -11.44 2.28 -16.76
CA VAL A 74 -10.90 2.20 -15.40
C VAL A 74 -12.05 2.24 -14.39
N THR A 75 -12.25 1.14 -13.65
CA THR A 75 -13.28 1.02 -12.60
C THR A 75 -12.70 1.23 -11.19
N TYR A 76 -11.38 1.16 -11.06
CA TYR A 76 -10.64 1.50 -9.85
C TYR A 76 -9.29 2.08 -10.27
N SER A 77 -8.91 3.24 -9.73
CA SER A 77 -7.71 3.97 -10.14
C SER A 77 -6.40 3.50 -9.48
N GLY A 78 -6.46 2.44 -8.68
CA GLY A 78 -5.33 2.03 -7.84
C GLY A 78 -5.19 2.87 -6.57
N HIS A 79 -4.19 2.52 -5.76
CA HIS A 79 -3.78 3.26 -4.56
C HIS A 79 -2.32 2.96 -4.22
N ALA A 80 -1.64 3.83 -3.49
CA ALA A 80 -0.28 3.58 -3.02
C ALA A 80 -0.13 3.98 -1.55
N ALA A 81 0.66 3.23 -0.81
CA ALA A 81 0.93 3.49 0.60
C ALA A 81 2.38 3.15 0.92
N ILE A 82 3.03 4.01 1.72
CA ILE A 82 4.38 3.75 2.25
C ILE A 82 4.23 2.82 3.45
N ILE A 83 4.95 1.70 3.47
CA ILE A 83 5.03 0.84 4.64
C ILE A 83 5.99 1.49 5.65
N THR A 84 5.55 1.62 6.90
CA THR A 84 6.30 2.34 7.95
C THR A 84 6.98 1.43 8.96
N GLY A 85 6.90 0.11 8.77
CA GLY A 85 7.47 -0.89 9.66
C GLY A 85 7.22 -2.32 9.18
N PRO A 86 7.78 -3.33 9.85
CA PRO A 86 7.61 -4.72 9.46
C PRO A 86 6.16 -5.18 9.60
N ALA A 87 5.78 -6.17 8.79
CA ALA A 87 4.49 -6.84 8.93
C ALA A 87 4.44 -7.68 10.22
N ALA A 88 3.41 -7.48 11.03
CA ALA A 88 3.20 -8.22 12.27
C ALA A 88 2.09 -9.26 12.10
N GLN A 89 2.39 -10.54 12.33
CA GLN A 89 1.38 -11.59 12.24
C GLN A 89 0.28 -11.35 13.29
N LEU A 90 -0.98 -11.48 12.88
CA LEU A 90 -2.10 -11.40 13.82
C LEU A 90 -2.09 -12.64 14.73
N PRO A 91 -2.24 -12.47 16.06
CA PRO A 91 -2.31 -13.59 16.99
C PRO A 91 -3.57 -14.44 16.76
N THR A 92 -4.65 -13.81 16.30
CA THR A 92 -5.92 -14.45 15.94
C THR A 92 -6.34 -13.95 14.55
N ALA A 93 -6.68 -14.89 13.66
CA ALA A 93 -7.20 -14.53 12.34
C ALA A 93 -8.56 -13.83 12.45
N LEU A 94 -8.77 -12.81 11.62
CA LEU A 94 -10.01 -12.03 11.57
C LEU A 94 -10.77 -12.38 10.27
N ASN A 95 -12.11 -12.29 10.26
CA ASN A 95 -12.85 -12.58 9.03
C ASN A 95 -12.53 -11.58 7.90
N PRO A 96 -12.56 -12.00 6.62
CA PRO A 96 -12.69 -13.39 6.17
C PRO A 96 -11.44 -14.23 6.47
N ILE A 97 -11.64 -15.49 6.86
CA ILE A 97 -10.56 -16.45 7.11
C ILE A 97 -10.52 -17.44 5.95
N TYR A 98 -9.36 -17.58 5.32
CA TYR A 98 -9.14 -18.57 4.26
C TYR A 98 -8.26 -19.71 4.78
N ALA A 99 -8.58 -20.94 4.39
CA ALA A 99 -7.80 -22.10 4.78
C ALA A 99 -6.34 -21.97 4.31
N SER A 100 -5.41 -22.47 5.12
CA SER A 100 -3.97 -22.44 4.83
C SER A 100 -3.39 -21.04 4.60
N THR A 101 -4.00 -20.01 5.20
CA THR A 101 -3.48 -18.64 5.16
C THR A 101 -3.09 -18.11 6.54
N LYS A 102 -2.13 -17.19 6.56
CA LYS A 102 -1.81 -16.36 7.72
C LYS A 102 -2.22 -14.91 7.41
N GLN A 103 -2.52 -14.14 8.45
CA GLN A 103 -2.87 -12.73 8.34
C GLN A 103 -1.86 -11.87 9.08
N TYR A 104 -1.52 -10.73 8.50
CA TYR A 104 -0.54 -9.79 9.04
C TYR A 104 -1.12 -8.39 9.02
N ALA A 105 -0.87 -7.63 10.09
CA ALA A 105 -1.04 -6.19 10.09
C ALA A 105 0.22 -5.53 9.55
N VAL A 106 0.05 -4.59 8.62
CA VAL A 106 1.15 -3.82 8.02
C VAL A 106 0.92 -2.35 8.33
N PRO A 107 1.80 -1.69 9.09
CA PRO A 107 1.71 -0.27 9.34
C PRO A 107 2.03 0.50 8.07
N ILE A 108 1.20 1.50 7.76
CA ILE A 108 1.32 2.31 6.54
C ILE A 108 1.21 3.80 6.84
N ALA A 109 1.74 4.62 5.93
CA ALA A 109 1.44 6.02 5.77
C ALA A 109 0.92 6.27 4.35
N ASP A 110 -0.20 6.96 4.23
CA ASP A 110 -0.81 7.25 2.94
C ASP A 110 -1.65 8.53 2.98
N ALA A 111 -2.21 8.89 1.82
CA ALA A 111 -3.19 9.94 1.69
C ALA A 111 -4.44 9.35 1.03
N THR A 112 -5.55 9.26 1.77
CA THR A 112 -6.77 8.60 1.28
C THR A 112 -8.04 9.31 1.74
N SER A 113 -9.12 9.07 1.00
CA SER A 113 -10.49 9.43 1.37
C SER A 113 -11.29 8.26 1.95
N SER A 114 -10.67 7.10 2.15
CA SER A 114 -11.32 5.88 2.65
C SER A 114 -10.67 5.40 3.94
N VAL A 115 -11.48 5.12 4.95
CA VAL A 115 -11.03 4.71 6.30
C VAL A 115 -10.34 3.34 6.32
N HIS A 116 -9.21 3.21 7.02
CA HIS A 116 -8.50 1.94 7.25
C HIS A 116 -8.93 1.20 8.54
N GLY A 117 -10.16 1.44 8.96
CA GLY A 117 -10.70 0.99 10.25
C GLY A 117 -10.50 2.01 11.38
N CYS A 118 -10.96 1.65 12.56
CA CYS A 118 -10.95 2.49 13.76
C CYS A 118 -10.48 1.72 15.01
N SER A 119 -9.90 0.52 14.81
CA SER A 119 -9.46 -0.36 15.89
C SER A 119 -8.41 0.33 16.76
N VAL A 120 -8.49 0.13 18.08
CA VAL A 120 -7.49 0.69 19.01
C VAL A 120 -6.11 0.03 18.81
N SER A 121 -6.06 -1.26 18.46
CA SER A 121 -4.80 -1.97 18.22
C SER A 121 -4.18 -1.65 16.86
N TYR A 122 -5.00 -1.19 15.92
CA TYR A 122 -4.61 -0.85 14.55
C TYR A 122 -5.26 0.48 14.15
N PRO A 123 -4.85 1.59 14.80
CA PRO A 123 -5.53 2.86 14.65
C PRO A 123 -5.30 3.46 13.27
N ASP A 124 -6.31 4.16 12.77
CA ASP A 124 -6.17 5.13 11.69
C ASP A 124 -6.07 6.52 12.33
N SER A 125 -4.96 7.23 12.10
CA SER A 125 -4.69 8.54 12.73
C SER A 125 -5.69 9.62 12.32
N ARG A 126 -6.50 9.35 11.30
CA ARG A 126 -7.55 10.25 10.80
C ARG A 126 -8.91 9.97 11.42
N TRP A 127 -9.02 8.91 12.22
CA TRP A 127 -10.23 8.60 12.95
C TRP A 127 -10.24 9.36 14.29
N SER A 128 -11.37 10.00 14.59
CA SER A 128 -11.61 10.65 15.87
C SER A 128 -12.84 10.07 16.55
N GLY A 129 -12.74 9.79 17.86
CA GLY A 129 -13.81 9.21 18.67
C GLY A 129 -13.86 7.68 18.64
N ALA A 130 -14.92 7.12 19.23
CA ALA A 130 -15.12 5.67 19.32
C ALA A 130 -15.56 5.06 17.96
N CYS A 131 -15.26 3.79 17.68
CA CYS A 131 -15.70 3.12 16.45
C CYS A 131 -17.23 3.16 16.20
N THR A 132 -18.04 3.27 17.26
CA THR A 132 -19.50 3.23 17.18
C THR A 132 -20.15 4.56 16.79
N GLY A 133 -19.38 5.65 16.73
CA GLY A 133 -19.92 6.99 16.41
C GLY A 133 -18.87 8.05 16.06
N GLY A 134 -17.62 7.63 15.86
CA GLY A 134 -16.51 8.48 15.48
C GLY A 134 -16.58 8.90 14.03
N THR A 135 -15.65 9.77 13.64
CA THR A 135 -15.60 10.35 12.30
C THR A 135 -14.22 10.18 11.70
N PHE A 136 -14.19 9.81 10.42
CA PHE A 136 -12.99 9.78 9.61
C PHE A 136 -12.81 11.11 8.86
N THR A 137 -11.60 11.67 8.90
CA THR A 137 -11.25 12.87 8.12
C THR A 137 -10.26 12.51 7.01
N ALA A 138 -10.69 12.63 5.75
CA ALA A 138 -9.83 12.32 4.61
C ALA A 138 -8.53 13.15 4.59
N GLY A 139 -7.43 12.55 4.12
CA GLY A 139 -6.14 13.22 4.03
C GLY A 139 -4.96 12.29 4.30
N THR A 140 -3.82 12.90 4.55
CA THR A 140 -2.58 12.21 4.95
C THR A 140 -2.72 11.66 6.36
N GLY A 141 -2.27 10.45 6.58
CA GLY A 141 -2.27 9.84 7.90
C GLY A 141 -1.50 8.54 7.95
N THR A 142 -1.41 7.98 9.14
CA THR A 142 -0.89 6.62 9.36
C THR A 142 -2.04 5.68 9.69
N ALA A 143 -1.97 4.46 9.20
CA ALA A 143 -2.95 3.44 9.51
C ALA A 143 -2.35 2.04 9.37
N TYR A 144 -3.20 1.02 9.31
CA TYR A 144 -2.79 -0.35 9.07
C TYR A 144 -3.63 -0.98 7.97
N MET A 145 -2.96 -1.68 7.07
CA MET A 145 -3.59 -2.62 6.14
C MET A 145 -3.37 -4.05 6.63
N ARG A 146 -4.21 -4.97 6.14
CA ARG A 146 -4.04 -6.39 6.46
C ARG A 146 -3.59 -7.14 5.21
N LEU A 147 -2.49 -7.87 5.31
CA LEU A 147 -2.03 -8.79 4.26
C LEU A 147 -2.39 -10.23 4.59
N TYR A 148 -2.60 -11.02 3.56
CA TYR A 148 -2.81 -12.45 3.61
C TYR A 148 -1.63 -13.13 2.94
N THR A 149 -1.14 -14.20 3.56
CA THR A 149 -0.06 -15.02 3.00
C THR A 149 -0.43 -16.47 3.00
N ASP A 150 0.27 -17.28 2.21
CA ASP A 150 0.31 -18.71 2.44
C ASP A 150 1.11 -19.06 3.70
N LEU A 151 1.24 -20.36 4.01
CA LEU A 151 1.98 -20.81 5.19
C LEU A 151 3.49 -20.52 5.11
N SER A 152 4.03 -20.35 3.90
CA SER A 152 5.43 -20.04 3.60
C SER A 152 5.73 -18.53 3.61
N GLY A 153 4.70 -17.69 3.77
CA GLY A 153 4.83 -16.23 3.82
C GLY A 153 4.71 -15.55 2.46
N ASN A 154 4.38 -16.28 1.39
CA ASN A 154 4.16 -15.67 0.07
C ASN A 154 2.87 -14.85 0.09
N LEU A 155 2.94 -13.65 -0.50
CA LEU A 155 1.85 -12.68 -0.52
C LEU A 155 0.68 -13.16 -1.40
N LEU A 156 -0.54 -13.24 -0.83
CA LEU A 156 -1.73 -13.76 -1.52
C LEU A 156 -2.80 -12.70 -1.78
N GLY A 157 -2.86 -11.63 -1.00
CA GLY A 157 -3.91 -10.62 -1.09
C GLY A 157 -3.91 -9.70 0.13
N TYR A 158 -4.88 -8.78 0.17
CA TYR A 158 -4.98 -7.80 1.24
C TYR A 158 -6.43 -7.46 1.58
N SER A 159 -6.65 -6.83 2.73
CA SER A 159 -7.85 -6.03 2.99
C SER A 159 -7.48 -4.62 3.39
N TRP A 160 -8.39 -3.68 3.13
CA TRP A 160 -8.16 -2.25 3.36
C TRP A 160 -7.88 -1.91 4.84
N SER A 161 -8.38 -2.72 5.77
CA SER A 161 -8.20 -2.54 7.22
C SER A 161 -7.91 -3.85 7.95
N VAL A 162 -7.39 -3.73 9.17
CA VAL A 162 -7.25 -4.84 10.13
C VAL A 162 -8.52 -4.96 11.00
N THR A 163 -9.67 -5.09 10.33
CA THR A 163 -10.99 -5.22 10.98
C THR A 163 -11.68 -6.49 10.47
N SER A 164 -12.35 -7.20 11.37
CA SER A 164 -13.19 -8.36 11.00
C SER A 164 -14.31 -7.91 10.05
N GLY A 165 -14.47 -8.61 8.93
CA GLY A 165 -15.45 -8.28 7.89
C GLY A 165 -14.95 -7.33 6.81
N ALA A 166 -13.70 -6.84 6.90
CA ALA A 166 -13.10 -6.07 5.81
C ALA A 166 -12.96 -6.93 4.55
N THR A 167 -13.35 -6.38 3.39
CA THR A 167 -13.29 -7.08 2.10
C THR A 167 -11.87 -7.52 1.77
N TYR A 168 -11.73 -8.79 1.41
CA TYR A 168 -10.50 -9.35 0.86
C TYR A 168 -10.39 -9.07 -0.64
N TYR A 169 -9.21 -8.66 -1.07
CA TYR A 169 -8.84 -8.47 -2.47
C TYR A 169 -7.67 -9.37 -2.82
N SER A 170 -7.89 -10.30 -3.75
CA SER A 170 -6.83 -11.08 -4.38
C SER A 170 -6.17 -10.28 -5.52
N PRO A 171 -4.94 -10.64 -5.94
CA PRO A 171 -4.30 -10.10 -7.14
C PRO A 171 -5.14 -10.23 -8.41
N SER A 172 -6.02 -11.23 -8.50
CA SER A 172 -6.96 -11.38 -9.63
C SER A 172 -8.12 -10.37 -9.62
N THR A 173 -8.42 -9.76 -8.47
CA THR A 173 -9.49 -8.77 -8.32
C THR A 173 -8.94 -7.35 -8.29
N ARG A 174 -7.86 -7.14 -7.53
CA ARG A 174 -7.09 -5.89 -7.47
C ARG A 174 -5.61 -6.29 -7.41
N PRO A 175 -4.89 -6.23 -8.54
CA PRO A 175 -3.46 -6.49 -8.54
C PRO A 175 -2.75 -5.55 -7.58
N TYR A 176 -1.74 -6.05 -6.89
CA TYR A 176 -0.90 -5.24 -6.02
C TYR A 176 0.52 -5.81 -5.98
N ALA A 177 1.48 -4.95 -5.66
CA ALA A 177 2.87 -5.32 -5.48
C ALA A 177 3.46 -4.48 -4.35
N ILE A 178 4.50 -5.03 -3.70
CA ILE A 178 5.31 -4.31 -2.73
C ILE A 178 6.72 -4.23 -3.29
N GLY A 179 7.30 -3.04 -3.30
CA GLY A 179 8.63 -2.81 -3.82
C GLY A 179 9.49 -2.04 -2.83
N LYS A 180 10.73 -2.50 -2.66
CA LYS A 180 11.78 -1.77 -1.96
C LYS A 180 12.54 -0.92 -2.96
N LEU A 181 12.79 0.35 -2.65
CA LEU A 181 13.62 1.19 -3.52
C LEU A 181 15.04 0.62 -3.61
N THR A 182 15.53 0.48 -4.84
CA THR A 182 16.91 0.03 -5.08
C THR A 182 17.91 1.07 -4.55
N SER A 183 19.07 0.62 -4.08
CA SER A 183 20.12 1.48 -3.49
C SER A 183 20.85 2.39 -4.48
N CYS A 184 20.54 2.29 -5.77
CA CYS A 184 21.19 3.04 -6.85
C CYS A 184 20.17 3.86 -7.65
N LEU A 185 19.35 4.65 -6.97
CA LEU A 185 18.57 5.68 -7.66
C LEU A 185 19.56 6.69 -8.26
N PRO A 186 19.50 6.96 -9.58
CA PRO A 186 20.44 7.87 -10.21
C PRO A 186 20.35 9.25 -9.54
N PHE A 187 21.52 9.75 -9.15
CA PHE A 187 21.87 11.11 -8.71
C PHE A 187 21.76 11.44 -7.21
N SER A 188 22.94 11.59 -6.59
CA SER A 188 23.34 12.84 -5.94
C SER A 188 24.82 13.12 -6.24
N GLU A 189 25.09 14.15 -7.05
CA GLU A 189 26.15 15.15 -6.81
C GLU A 189 25.60 16.53 -7.14
#